data_AF-A0A8S4AV23-F1
#
_entry.id   AF-A0A8S4AV23-F1
#
_cell.length_a   1.000
_cell.length_b   1.000
_cell.length_c   1.000
_cell.angle_alpha   90.00
_cell.angle_beta   90.00
_cell.angle_gamma   90.00
#
_symmetry.space_group_name_H-M   'P 1'
#
loop_
_entity.id
_entity.type
_entity.pdbx_description
1 polymer ?
#
loop_
_entity_poly.entity_id
_entity_poly.type
_entity_poly.pdbx_seq_one_letter_code
_entity_poly.pdbx_strand_id
1 'polypeptide(L)'
;MTRWVPTKKEKYGVAIYNYDARGEEELSLQIGDTVHILETYEDWYRGHRLRRRSKKGIFPACYIHLKEATVEGIGQKETVIPTELPLVQEVTTTLREWATIWRDLYVGDKREMFNSVRDMIYDLIEWRSQILSGTLPQDELTELKQKVTSKIDYGNK
;
A
#
# COMPACT_ATOMS: atom_id res chain seq x y z
N MET A 1 -4.06 34.53 4.13
CA MET A 1 -2.97 33.85 4.85
C MET A 1 -2.56 32.64 4.02
N THR A 2 -1.39 32.69 3.41
CA THR A 2 -0.83 31.63 2.56
C THR A 2 0.12 30.76 3.41
N ARG A 3 -0.41 29.74 4.10
CA ARG A 3 0.41 28.86 4.94
C ARG A 3 -0.10 27.42 4.94
N TRP A 4 0.82 26.48 5.12
CA TRP A 4 0.51 25.07 5.39
C TRP A 4 -0.32 24.94 6.66
N VAL A 5 -1.37 24.11 6.59
CA VAL A 5 -2.27 23.84 7.71
C VAL A 5 -2.26 22.34 8.00
N PRO A 6 -2.09 21.90 9.26
CA PRO A 6 -2.21 20.49 9.61
C PRO A 6 -3.56 19.92 9.20
N THR A 7 -3.57 18.78 8.51
CA THR A 7 -4.82 18.11 8.16
C THR A 7 -5.47 17.54 9.41
N LYS A 8 -6.81 17.52 9.41
CA LYS A 8 -7.60 16.96 10.53
C LYS A 8 -8.26 15.63 10.17
N LYS A 9 -8.69 15.49 8.91
CA LYS A 9 -9.42 14.31 8.41
C LYS A 9 -8.65 13.60 7.31
N GLU A 10 -8.03 14.37 6.41
CA GLU A 10 -7.24 13.89 5.29
C GLU A 10 -5.87 13.42 5.81
N LYS A 11 -5.84 12.23 6.40
CA LYS A 11 -4.64 11.64 6.99
C LYS A 11 -4.05 10.52 6.17
N TYR A 12 -4.89 9.85 5.38
CA TYR A 12 -4.51 8.69 4.60
C TYR A 12 -5.03 8.79 3.17
N GLY A 13 -4.22 8.35 2.23
CA GLY A 13 -4.63 8.25 0.84
C GLY A 13 -3.73 7.33 0.04
N VAL A 14 -4.14 7.07 -1.19
CA VAL A 14 -3.40 6.31 -2.20
C VAL A 14 -3.21 7.15 -3.44
N ALA A 15 -2.01 7.14 -4.00
CA ALA A 15 -1.73 7.78 -5.28
C ALA A 15 -2.47 7.05 -6.40
N ILE A 16 -3.29 7.77 -7.17
CA ILE A 16 -4.03 7.25 -8.33
C ILE A 16 -3.33 7.54 -9.66
N TYR A 17 -2.28 8.36 -9.64
CA TYR A 17 -1.42 8.66 -10.79
C TYR A 17 0.05 8.71 -10.37
N ASN A 18 0.95 8.46 -11.33
CA ASN A 18 2.37 8.67 -11.13
C ASN A 18 2.66 10.18 -11.09
N TYR A 19 3.41 10.61 -10.08
CA TYR A 19 3.86 11.99 -9.94
C TYR A 19 5.39 12.01 -9.89
N ASP A 20 6.01 12.71 -10.83
CA ASP A 20 7.45 12.92 -10.84
C ASP A 20 7.78 14.28 -10.23
N ALA A 21 8.52 14.26 -9.11
CA ALA A 21 8.93 15.47 -8.42
C ALA A 21 9.76 16.39 -9.33
N ARG A 22 9.42 17.68 -9.30
CA ARG A 22 10.09 18.74 -10.06
C ARG A 22 11.17 19.47 -9.24
N GLY A 23 11.15 19.30 -7.93
CA GLY A 23 12.07 19.92 -6.97
C GLY A 23 12.38 19.00 -5.79
N GLU A 24 13.30 19.41 -4.93
CA GLU A 24 13.74 18.61 -3.77
C GLU A 24 12.66 18.55 -2.67
N GLU A 25 11.84 19.59 -2.59
CA GLU A 25 10.69 19.72 -1.69
C GLU A 25 9.52 18.80 -2.08
N GLU A 26 9.47 18.37 -3.34
CA GLU A 26 8.43 17.52 -3.87
C GLU A 26 8.74 16.03 -3.66
N LEU A 27 7.68 15.26 -3.43
CA LEU A 27 7.77 13.82 -3.25
C LEU A 27 7.20 13.13 -4.49
N SER A 28 8.04 12.47 -5.28
CA SER A 28 7.54 11.61 -6.35
C SER A 28 6.63 10.54 -5.76
N LEU A 29 5.61 10.13 -6.50
CA LEU A 29 4.69 9.05 -6.14
C LEU A 29 4.52 8.13 -7.33
N GLN A 30 4.33 6.85 -7.05
CA GLN A 30 3.89 5.87 -8.05
C GLN A 30 2.43 5.50 -7.78
N ILE A 31 1.68 5.14 -8.81
CA ILE A 31 0.32 4.60 -8.66
C ILE A 31 0.32 3.49 -7.62
N GLY A 32 -0.59 3.58 -6.65
CA GLY A 32 -0.71 2.64 -5.55
C GLY A 32 0.22 2.91 -4.35
N ASP A 33 1.07 3.95 -4.39
CA ASP A 33 1.79 4.41 -3.20
C ASP A 33 0.78 4.92 -2.17
N THR A 34 0.85 4.40 -0.95
CA THR A 34 0.05 4.87 0.18
C THR A 34 0.80 5.98 0.90
N VAL A 35 0.08 7.05 1.28
CA VAL A 35 0.66 8.25 1.87
C VAL A 35 0.01 8.59 3.21
N HIS A 36 0.83 9.05 4.15
CA HIS A 36 0.39 9.76 5.34
C HIS A 36 0.45 11.26 5.03
N ILE A 37 -0.71 11.91 5.07
CA ILE A 37 -0.88 13.34 4.82
C ILE A 37 -0.83 14.07 6.16
N LEU A 38 0.11 15.01 6.28
CA LEU A 38 0.36 15.76 7.52
C LEU A 38 -0.24 17.16 7.45
N GLU A 39 -0.08 17.83 6.31
CA GLU A 39 -0.47 19.21 6.08
C GLU A 39 -1.08 19.38 4.68
N THR A 40 -1.88 20.43 4.51
CA THR A 40 -2.44 20.85 3.22
C THR A 40 -2.25 22.35 3.01
N TYR A 41 -2.06 22.72 1.76
CA TYR A 41 -2.01 24.10 1.29
C TYR A 41 -2.56 24.16 -0.13
N GLU A 42 -3.70 24.83 -0.34
CA GLU A 42 -4.41 24.86 -1.62
C GLU A 42 -4.59 23.43 -2.18
N ASP A 43 -4.11 23.18 -3.41
CA ASP A 43 -4.21 21.89 -4.09
C ASP A 43 -3.02 20.95 -3.81
N TRP A 44 -2.28 21.19 -2.72
CA TRP A 44 -1.12 20.39 -2.34
C TRP A 44 -1.28 19.78 -0.96
N TYR A 45 -0.75 18.58 -0.84
CA TYR A 45 -0.50 17.90 0.42
C TYR A 45 0.98 17.87 0.72
N ARG A 46 1.31 17.86 2.01
CA ARG A 46 2.65 17.53 2.51
C ARG A 46 2.54 16.29 3.37
N GLY A 47 3.44 15.35 3.13
CA GLY A 47 3.41 14.07 3.82
C GLY A 47 4.60 13.21 3.48
N HIS A 48 4.44 11.90 3.68
CA HIS A 48 5.41 10.90 3.28
C HIS A 48 4.70 9.63 2.84
N ARG A 49 5.39 8.78 2.08
CA ARG A 49 4.92 7.43 1.79
C ARG A 49 4.86 6.62 3.09
N LEU A 50 3.82 5.81 3.28
CA LEU A 50 3.61 5.07 4.53
C LEU A 50 4.78 4.12 4.84
N ARG A 51 5.32 3.47 3.80
CA ARG A 51 6.48 2.55 3.87
C ARG A 51 7.84 3.25 3.95
N ARG A 52 7.92 4.57 3.77
CA ARG A 52 9.18 5.34 3.79
C ARG A 52 9.00 6.67 4.51
N ARG A 53 8.92 6.59 5.85
CA ARG A 53 8.65 7.75 6.73
C ARG A 53 9.76 8.81 6.76
N SER A 54 10.99 8.42 6.42
CA SER A 54 12.16 9.32 6.48
C SER A 54 12.16 10.39 5.40
N LYS A 55 11.50 10.16 4.26
CA LYS A 55 11.42 11.15 3.17
C LYS A 55 10.05 11.81 3.18
N LYS A 56 10.00 13.08 3.60
CA LYS A 56 8.83 13.94 3.50
C LYS A 56 8.93 14.84 2.28
N GLY A 57 7.79 15.23 1.73
CA GLY A 57 7.72 16.21 0.66
C GLY A 57 6.28 16.54 0.32
N ILE A 58 6.11 17.40 -0.67
CA ILE A 58 4.80 17.85 -1.15
C ILE A 58 4.38 17.09 -2.41
N PHE A 59 3.08 16.89 -2.58
CA PHE A 59 2.50 16.23 -3.75
C PHE A 59 1.10 16.78 -4.03
N PRO A 60 0.64 16.79 -5.29
CA PRO A 60 -0.67 17.36 -5.64
C PRO A 60 -1.81 16.57 -5.01
N ALA A 61 -2.80 17.26 -4.45
CA ALA A 61 -3.97 16.66 -3.83
C ALA A 61 -4.81 15.88 -4.85
N CYS A 62 -4.92 16.37 -6.08
CA CYS A 62 -5.68 15.70 -7.15
C CYS A 62 -5.09 14.36 -7.62
N TYR A 63 -3.88 14.01 -7.19
CA TYR A 63 -3.25 12.71 -7.46
C TYR A 63 -3.56 11.69 -6.37
N ILE A 64 -4.25 12.09 -5.30
CA ILE A 64 -4.50 11.26 -4.13
C ILE A 64 -5.98 10.95 -4.00
N HIS A 65 -6.30 9.67 -3.95
CA HIS A 65 -7.59 9.21 -3.47
C HIS A 65 -7.53 9.02 -1.96
N LEU A 66 -8.30 9.81 -1.22
CA LEU A 66 -8.38 9.72 0.23
C LEU A 66 -9.03 8.40 0.64
N LYS A 67 -8.49 7.78 1.69
CA LYS A 67 -8.97 6.51 2.23
C LYS A 67 -9.19 6.64 3.73
N GLU A 68 -10.10 5.83 4.25
CA GLU A 68 -10.34 5.78 5.69
C GLU A 68 -9.17 5.12 6.43
N ALA A 69 -8.85 5.68 7.59
CA ALA A 69 -7.84 5.15 8.48
C ALA A 69 -8.15 5.59 9.92
N THR A 70 -7.83 4.71 10.86
CA THR A 70 -7.76 5.08 12.27
C THR A 70 -6.45 5.78 12.53
N VAL A 71 -6.50 6.86 13.30
CA VAL A 71 -5.35 7.68 13.64
C VAL A 71 -5.06 7.52 15.12
N GLU A 72 -3.85 7.09 15.44
CA GLU A 72 -3.37 6.99 16.83
C GLU A 72 -2.25 7.99 17.08
N GLY A 73 -2.15 8.46 18.32
CA GLY A 73 -1.15 9.47 18.71
C GLY A 73 -1.56 10.91 18.40
N ILE A 74 -0.64 11.84 18.63
CA ILE A 74 -0.89 13.28 18.49
C ILE A 74 0.30 13.95 17.78
N GLY A 75 0.02 14.83 16.83
CA GLY A 75 1.02 15.68 16.18
C GLY A 75 2.09 14.90 15.43
N GLN A 76 3.37 15.10 15.77
CA GLN A 76 4.48 14.45 15.06
C GLN A 76 4.59 12.93 15.30
N LYS A 77 3.93 12.39 16.33
CA LYS A 77 3.90 10.95 16.64
C LYS A 77 2.67 10.25 16.09
N GLU A 78 1.89 10.94 15.25
CA GLU A 78 0.69 10.40 14.64
C GLU A 78 1.03 9.18 13.76
N THR A 79 0.27 8.11 13.96
CA THR A 79 0.33 6.89 13.15
C THR A 79 -1.02 6.63 12.51
N VAL A 80 -0.98 6.44 11.20
CA VAL A 80 -2.15 6.14 10.36
C VAL A 80 -2.23 4.64 10.17
N ILE A 81 -3.35 4.07 10.60
CA ILE A 81 -3.66 2.64 10.50
C ILE A 81 -4.80 2.50 9.49
N PRO A 82 -4.55 1.97 8.28
CA PRO A 82 -5.61 1.77 7.30
C PRO A 82 -6.70 0.87 7.86
N THR A 83 -7.97 1.17 7.58
CA THR A 83 -9.13 0.39 8.04
C THR A 83 -9.30 -0.93 7.27
N GLU A 84 -8.52 -1.14 6.21
CA GLU A 84 -8.48 -2.40 5.47
C GLU A 84 -8.11 -3.58 6.37
N LEU A 85 -8.71 -4.74 6.11
CA LEU A 85 -8.41 -5.98 6.83
C LEU A 85 -6.89 -6.22 6.92
N PRO A 86 -6.33 -6.54 8.10
CA PRO A 86 -4.89 -6.78 8.26
C PRO A 86 -4.34 -7.81 7.26
N LEU A 87 -5.12 -8.86 6.97
CA LEU A 87 -4.75 -9.87 5.97
C LEU A 87 -4.55 -9.27 4.56
N VAL A 88 -5.35 -8.28 4.16
CA VAL A 88 -5.17 -7.60 2.87
C VAL A 88 -3.84 -6.82 2.85
N GLN A 89 -3.47 -6.21 3.97
CA GLN A 89 -2.21 -5.49 4.11
C GLN A 89 -1.01 -6.45 4.07
N GLU A 90 -1.15 -7.60 4.72
CA GLU A 90 -0.18 -8.69 4.71
C GLU A 90 0.03 -9.21 3.28
N VAL A 91 -1.03 -9.61 2.58
CA VAL A 91 -0.95 -10.03 1.16
C VAL A 91 -0.27 -8.96 0.30
N THR A 92 -0.63 -7.69 0.49
CA THR A 92 -0.02 -6.57 -0.25
C THR A 92 1.48 -6.46 0.01
N THR A 93 1.92 -6.75 1.22
CA THR A 93 3.33 -6.70 1.62
C THR A 93 4.09 -7.91 1.07
N THR A 94 3.55 -9.12 1.25
CA THR A 94 4.10 -10.37 0.72
C THR A 94 4.27 -10.31 -0.79
N LEU A 95 3.26 -9.83 -1.54
CA LEU A 95 3.35 -9.68 -2.99
C LEU A 95 4.53 -8.80 -3.43
N ARG A 96 4.87 -7.74 -2.67
CA ARG A 96 5.99 -6.85 -3.01
C ARG A 96 7.34 -7.48 -2.70
N GLU A 97 7.42 -8.26 -1.63
CA GLU A 97 8.60 -9.04 -1.26
C GLU A 97 8.85 -10.14 -2.31
N TRP A 98 7.82 -10.93 -2.61
CA TRP A 98 7.87 -11.98 -3.63
C TRP A 98 8.13 -11.42 -5.03
N ALA A 99 7.59 -10.25 -5.39
CA ALA A 99 7.93 -9.61 -6.66
C ALA A 99 9.42 -9.30 -6.80
N THR A 100 10.12 -9.05 -5.69
CA THR A 100 11.58 -8.83 -5.70
C THR A 100 12.32 -10.14 -5.93
N ILE A 101 11.97 -11.18 -5.18
CA ILE A 101 12.53 -12.54 -5.36
C ILE A 101 12.27 -13.05 -6.78
N TRP A 102 11.05 -12.87 -7.28
CA TRP A 102 10.62 -13.30 -8.61
C TRP A 102 11.46 -12.69 -9.73
N ARG A 103 11.81 -11.39 -9.62
CA ARG A 103 12.74 -10.74 -10.57
C ARG A 103 14.14 -11.33 -10.50
N ASP A 104 14.64 -11.62 -9.30
CA ASP A 104 15.97 -12.22 -9.12
C ASP A 104 16.03 -13.64 -9.69
N LEU A 105 14.97 -14.44 -9.51
CA LEU A 105 14.85 -15.78 -10.10
C LEU A 105 14.86 -15.74 -11.63
N TYR A 106 14.22 -14.73 -12.24
CA TYR A 106 14.25 -14.53 -13.68
C TYR A 106 15.67 -14.22 -14.18
N VAL A 107 16.35 -13.28 -13.54
CA VAL A 107 17.74 -12.92 -13.90
C VAL A 107 18.70 -14.10 -13.69
N GLY A 108 18.45 -14.92 -12.67
CA GLY A 108 19.22 -16.13 -12.37
C GLY A 108 18.85 -17.39 -13.16
N ASP A 109 17.96 -17.28 -14.17
CA ASP A 109 17.42 -18.40 -14.99
C ASP A 109 16.90 -19.60 -14.16
N LYS A 110 16.32 -19.32 -12.98
CA LYS A 110 15.73 -20.33 -12.08
C LYS A 110 14.27 -20.62 -12.45
N ARG A 111 14.06 -21.18 -13.64
CA ARG A 111 12.73 -21.30 -14.28
C ARG A 111 11.66 -22.00 -13.45
N GLU A 112 11.98 -23.12 -12.80
CA GLU A 112 11.01 -23.86 -11.99
C GLU A 112 10.52 -23.04 -10.80
N MET A 113 11.45 -22.45 -10.03
CA MET A 113 11.13 -21.58 -8.91
C MET A 113 10.41 -20.31 -9.36
N PHE A 114 10.82 -19.73 -10.49
CA PHE A 114 10.16 -18.56 -11.08
C PHE A 114 8.68 -18.84 -11.38
N ASN A 115 8.38 -19.97 -12.03
CA ASN A 115 7.01 -20.36 -12.34
C ASN A 115 6.20 -20.62 -11.06
N SER A 116 6.80 -21.31 -10.08
CA SER A 116 6.16 -21.56 -8.78
C SER A 116 5.77 -20.26 -8.07
N VAL A 117 6.72 -19.31 -7.93
CA VAL A 117 6.46 -18.01 -7.30
C VAL A 117 5.44 -17.19 -8.09
N ARG A 118 5.50 -17.22 -9.43
CA ARG A 118 4.50 -16.55 -10.29
C ARG A 118 3.08 -17.05 -9.99
N ASP A 119 2.90 -18.37 -9.94
CA ASP A 119 1.59 -18.96 -9.75
C ASP A 119 1.04 -18.62 -8.35
N MET A 120 1.88 -18.65 -7.32
CA MET A 120 1.50 -18.17 -5.97
C MET A 120 1.17 -16.67 -5.93
N ILE A 121 1.90 -15.83 -6.69
CA ILE A 121 1.58 -14.40 -6.83
C ILE A 121 0.20 -14.20 -7.44
N TYR A 122 -0.14 -14.94 -8.50
CA TYR A 122 -1.46 -14.83 -9.14
C TYR A 122 -2.59 -15.30 -8.22
N ASP A 123 -2.41 -16.40 -7.50
CA ASP A 123 -3.36 -16.86 -6.50
C ASP A 123 -3.64 -15.75 -5.46
N LEU A 124 -2.57 -15.15 -4.90
CA LEU A 124 -2.71 -14.10 -3.89
C LEU A 124 -3.36 -12.82 -4.42
N ILE A 125 -3.09 -12.42 -5.66
CA ILE A 125 -3.74 -11.27 -6.30
C ILE A 125 -5.25 -11.52 -6.42
N GLU A 126 -5.62 -12.70 -6.92
CA GLU A 126 -7.03 -13.08 -7.12
C GLU A 126 -7.76 -13.17 -5.77
N TRP A 127 -7.20 -13.87 -4.79
CA TRP A 127 -7.82 -14.01 -3.48
C TRP A 127 -7.94 -12.67 -2.73
N ARG A 128 -6.96 -11.77 -2.90
CA ARG A 128 -7.06 -10.40 -2.37
C ARG A 128 -8.21 -9.64 -3.02
N SER A 129 -8.39 -9.79 -4.34
CA SER A 129 -9.51 -9.19 -5.07
C SER A 129 -10.86 -9.69 -4.54
N GLN A 130 -10.99 -11.01 -4.37
CA GLN A 130 -12.20 -11.63 -3.84
C GLN A 130 -12.51 -11.18 -2.40
N ILE A 131 -11.50 -11.11 -1.52
CA ILE A 131 -11.68 -10.60 -0.14
C ILE A 131 -12.20 -9.15 -0.15
N LEU A 132 -11.65 -8.31 -1.03
CA LEU A 132 -12.02 -6.89 -1.11
C LEU A 132 -13.35 -6.64 -1.84
N SER A 133 -13.82 -7.59 -2.66
CA SER A 133 -15.08 -7.46 -3.39
C SER A 133 -16.30 -7.35 -2.45
N GLY A 134 -16.20 -7.93 -1.26
CA GLY A 134 -17.32 -7.98 -0.30
C GLY A 134 -18.49 -8.85 -0.74
N THR A 135 -18.33 -9.69 -1.78
CA THR A 135 -19.42 -10.49 -2.36
C THR A 135 -19.48 -11.93 -1.86
N LEU A 136 -18.49 -12.37 -1.07
CA LEU A 136 -18.43 -13.74 -0.56
C LEU A 136 -19.31 -13.94 0.69
N PRO A 137 -20.03 -15.07 0.78
CA PRO A 137 -20.61 -15.56 2.03
C PRO A 137 -19.58 -15.67 3.17
N GLN A 138 -20.04 -15.63 4.42
CA GLN A 138 -19.15 -15.58 5.58
C GLN A 138 -18.29 -16.85 5.74
N ASP A 139 -18.86 -18.01 5.46
CA ASP A 139 -18.19 -19.31 5.44
C ASP A 139 -17.12 -19.36 4.34
N GLU A 140 -17.47 -19.02 3.10
CA GLU A 140 -16.52 -18.95 1.98
C GLU A 140 -15.38 -17.96 2.24
N LEU A 141 -15.69 -16.78 2.78
CA LEU A 141 -14.70 -15.77 3.15
C LEU A 141 -13.75 -16.30 4.22
N THR A 142 -14.26 -17.09 5.18
CA THR A 142 -13.44 -17.67 6.25
C THR A 142 -12.47 -18.70 5.69
N GLU A 143 -12.94 -19.58 4.80
CA GLU A 143 -12.08 -20.55 4.11
C GLU A 143 -11.03 -19.86 3.22
N LEU A 144 -11.42 -18.82 2.50
CA LEU A 144 -10.51 -18.06 1.65
C LEU A 144 -9.39 -17.39 2.46
N LYS A 145 -9.73 -16.80 3.62
CA LYS A 145 -8.73 -16.22 4.54
C LYS A 145 -7.71 -17.26 4.99
N GLN A 146 -8.15 -18.47 5.33
CA GLN A 146 -7.25 -19.56 5.72
C GLN A 146 -6.35 -20.02 4.55
N LYS A 147 -6.91 -20.13 3.34
CA LYS A 147 -6.13 -20.46 2.13
C LYS A 147 -5.03 -19.43 1.87
N VAL A 148 -5.35 -18.14 2.01
CA VAL A 148 -4.39 -17.05 1.86
C VAL A 148 -3.25 -17.20 2.87
N THR A 149 -3.54 -17.33 4.16
CA THR A 149 -2.49 -17.44 5.19
C THR A 149 -1.62 -18.67 4.96
N SER A 150 -2.22 -19.83 4.66
CA SER A 150 -1.45 -21.05 4.37
C SER A 150 -0.54 -20.92 3.15
N LYS A 151 -0.95 -20.20 2.11
CA LYS A 151 -0.13 -19.96 0.92
C LYS A 151 1.04 -19.04 1.22
N ILE A 152 0.81 -17.96 1.99
CA ILE A 152 1.88 -17.06 2.44
C ILE A 152 2.90 -17.84 3.27
N ASP A 153 2.45 -18.60 4.26
CA ASP A 153 3.31 -19.41 5.12
C ASP A 153 4.11 -20.46 4.36
N TYR A 154 3.51 -21.06 3.33
CA TYR A 154 4.19 -22.02 2.48
C TYR A 154 5.26 -21.35 1.60
N GLY A 155 4.92 -20.25 0.93
CA GLY A 155 5.84 -19.58 0.02
C GLY A 155 6.98 -18.81 0.72
N ASN A 156 6.81 -18.49 2.01
CA ASN A 156 7.86 -17.87 2.83
C ASN A 156 8.87 -18.86 3.43
N LYS A 157 8.63 -20.17 3.32
CA LYS A 157 9.57 -21.23 3.74
C LYS A 157 10.61 -21.50 2.67
#